data_AF-A0A286ERP3-F1
#
_entry.id   AF-A0A286ERP3-F1
#
_cell.length_a   1.000
_cell.length_b   1.000
_cell.length_c   1.000
_cell.angle_alpha   90.00
_cell.angle_beta   90.00
_cell.angle_gamma   90.00
#
_symmetry.space_group_name_H-M   'P 1'
#
loop_
_entity.id
_entity.type
_entity.pdbx_description
1 polymer ?
#
loop_
_entity_poly.entity_id
_entity_poly.type
_entity_poly.pdbx_seq_one_letter_code
_entity_poly.pdbx_strand_id
1 'polypeptide(L)'
;MSTELRSKPRFGPADAGLQLHQWRHHDLETTSMPAVSAGSDSIPAGADPAATAARLFADGVRRVEFGEPVELSGRVDPRLLVTTMLLLGELTALGVVVDWDVDLGELPDVWTSISHLSPPRRIVGLTDEEAQGILDPWRSTFYLDKCVYRQGPGFIQVRDRRDATLHRLTIDDPLYLDAVAKLSRGCAIEEVPTEVWEALLGEQLVGVVGGLAWWMPYRVRRWPWPSFAV
;
A
#
# COMPACT_ATOMS: atom_id res chain seq x y z
N MET A 1 -45.22 -0.77 -0.15
CA MET A 1 -43.98 -0.69 -0.97
C MET A 1 -43.34 0.66 -0.67
N SER A 2 -42.54 0.73 0.39
CA SER A 2 -41.75 1.91 0.73
C SER A 2 -40.35 1.72 0.20
N THR A 3 -39.96 2.55 -0.77
CA THR A 3 -38.62 2.58 -1.34
C THR A 3 -37.73 3.35 -0.37
N GLU A 4 -36.88 2.65 0.38
CA GLU A 4 -35.83 3.26 1.20
C GLU A 4 -34.81 3.94 0.27
N LEU A 5 -34.74 5.27 0.38
CA LEU A 5 -33.66 6.08 -0.15
C LEU A 5 -32.36 5.68 0.55
N ARG A 6 -31.52 4.88 -0.12
CA ARG A 6 -30.12 4.69 0.26
C ARG A 6 -29.46 6.06 0.35
N SER A 7 -29.06 6.48 1.56
CA SER A 7 -28.29 7.69 1.75
C SER A 7 -26.93 7.51 1.06
N LYS A 8 -26.65 8.36 0.07
CA LYS A 8 -25.30 8.49 -0.49
C LYS A 8 -24.31 8.86 0.61
N PRO A 9 -23.11 8.26 0.68
CA PRO A 9 -22.06 8.77 1.53
C PRO A 9 -21.71 10.20 1.06
N ARG A 10 -21.64 11.13 2.03
CA ARG A 10 -21.16 12.48 1.80
C ARG A 10 -19.64 12.42 1.69
N PHE A 11 -19.13 12.49 0.47
CA PHE A 11 -17.70 12.71 0.24
C PHE A 11 -17.35 14.12 0.72
N GLY A 12 -16.36 14.20 1.62
CA GLY A 12 -15.74 15.46 2.01
C GLY A 12 -15.10 16.17 0.81
N PRO A 13 -14.75 17.46 0.93
CA PRO A 13 -14.15 18.22 -0.16
C PRO A 13 -12.86 17.55 -0.66
N ALA A 14 -12.54 17.76 -1.95
CA ALA A 14 -11.39 17.22 -2.70
C ALA A 14 -9.99 17.65 -2.18
N ASP A 15 -9.93 18.16 -0.95
CA ASP A 15 -8.73 18.59 -0.22
C ASP A 15 -8.53 17.76 1.07
N ALA A 16 -9.35 16.72 1.26
CA ALA A 16 -9.28 15.84 2.41
C ALA A 16 -8.12 14.85 2.23
N GLY A 17 -7.00 15.10 2.91
CA GLY A 17 -5.91 14.14 3.02
C GLY A 17 -6.34 12.84 3.72
N LEU A 18 -5.49 11.82 3.65
CA LEU A 18 -5.67 10.55 4.34
C LEU A 18 -5.62 10.79 5.85
N GLN A 19 -6.74 10.53 6.53
CA GLN A 19 -6.81 10.64 7.99
C GLN A 19 -6.16 9.42 8.63
N LEU A 20 -5.29 9.66 9.61
CA LEU A 20 -4.60 8.63 10.37
C LEU A 20 -4.90 8.77 11.86
N HIS A 21 -5.26 7.68 12.51
CA HIS A 21 -5.16 7.54 13.97
C HIS A 21 -3.95 6.69 14.31
N GLN A 22 -3.26 7.01 15.41
CA GLN A 22 -1.92 6.48 15.67
C GLN A 22 -1.76 6.01 17.10
N TRP A 23 -1.02 4.92 17.29
CA TRP A 23 -0.70 4.39 18.61
C TRP A 23 0.76 3.93 18.71
N ARG A 24 1.32 4.05 19.91
CA ARG A 24 2.69 3.67 20.28
C ARG A 24 2.84 2.19 20.59
N HIS A 25 1.75 1.44 20.54
CA HIS A 25 1.69 0.01 20.77
C HIS A 25 0.96 -0.68 19.62
N HIS A 26 1.32 -1.94 19.33
CA HIS A 26 0.78 -2.69 18.20
C HIS A 26 -0.52 -3.43 18.57
N ASP A 27 -0.68 -3.82 19.84
CA ASP A 27 -1.84 -4.58 20.33
C ASP A 27 -3.13 -3.74 20.33
N LEU A 28 -4.18 -4.28 19.73
CA LEU A 28 -5.49 -3.65 19.63
C LEU A 28 -6.10 -3.39 20.99
N GLU A 29 -5.92 -4.28 21.97
CA GLU A 29 -6.54 -4.14 23.31
C GLU A 29 -6.05 -2.88 24.04
N THR A 30 -4.82 -2.46 23.73
CA THR A 30 -4.20 -1.28 24.35
C THR A 30 -4.69 0.05 23.73
N THR A 31 -5.31 0.04 22.55
CA THR A 31 -5.67 1.27 21.80
C THR A 31 -6.63 2.20 22.53
N SER A 32 -7.39 1.67 23.50
CA SER A 32 -8.28 2.44 24.37
C SER A 32 -7.55 3.22 25.48
N MET A 33 -6.27 2.92 25.73
CA MET A 33 -5.49 3.55 26.79
C MET A 33 -4.92 4.89 26.32
N PRO A 34 -5.19 6.02 27.02
CA PRO A 34 -4.67 7.33 26.62
C PRO A 34 -3.15 7.39 26.50
N ALA A 35 -2.43 6.63 27.33
CA ALA A 35 -0.97 6.60 27.35
C ALA A 35 -0.32 6.01 26.09
N VAL A 36 -1.05 5.18 25.32
CA VAL A 36 -0.52 4.61 24.07
C VAL A 36 -0.98 5.37 22.83
N SER A 37 -1.93 6.30 22.94
CA SER A 37 -2.33 7.16 21.82
C SER A 37 -1.14 8.02 21.38
N ALA A 38 -0.92 8.11 20.07
CA ALA A 38 0.06 9.01 19.47
C ALA A 38 -0.61 10.19 18.73
N GLY A 39 -1.94 10.31 18.85
CA GLY A 39 -2.73 11.36 18.21
C GLY A 39 -3.28 10.97 16.83
N SER A 40 -3.70 11.99 16.08
CA SER A 40 -4.21 11.87 14.72
C SER A 40 -3.47 12.82 13.80
N ASP A 41 -3.40 12.47 12.52
CA ASP A 41 -2.72 13.25 11.49
C ASP A 41 -3.51 13.20 10.17
N SER A 42 -3.27 14.15 9.28
CA SER A 42 -3.86 14.18 7.95
C SER A 42 -2.75 14.27 6.92
N ILE A 43 -2.62 13.24 6.10
CA ILE A 43 -1.57 13.14 5.08
C ILE A 43 -2.13 13.66 3.75
N PRO A 44 -1.67 14.81 3.24
CA PRO A 44 -2.17 15.37 2.00
C PRO A 44 -1.76 14.52 0.79
N ALA A 45 -2.53 14.62 -0.29
CA ALA A 45 -2.17 14.00 -1.57
C ALA A 45 -0.80 14.52 -2.06
N GLY A 46 0.09 13.62 -2.46
CA GLY A 46 1.45 13.94 -2.90
C GLY A 46 2.46 14.17 -1.78
N ALA A 47 2.10 13.93 -0.51
CA ALA A 47 3.08 13.87 0.57
C ALA A 47 4.14 12.77 0.29
N ASP A 48 5.36 12.97 0.78
CA ASP A 48 6.43 11.96 0.69
C ASP A 48 6.10 10.77 1.63
N PRO A 49 5.74 9.58 1.09
CA PRO A 49 5.30 8.46 1.92
C PRO A 49 6.43 7.86 2.75
N ALA A 50 7.66 7.85 2.21
CA ALA A 50 8.83 7.29 2.89
C ALA A 50 9.29 8.20 4.04
N ALA A 51 9.23 9.52 3.85
CA ALA A 51 9.49 10.48 4.93
C ALA A 51 8.40 10.44 5.99
N THR A 52 7.14 10.32 5.58
CA THR A 52 5.98 10.21 6.50
C THR A 52 6.10 8.97 7.37
N ALA A 53 6.28 7.78 6.78
CA ALA A 53 6.44 6.53 7.52
C ALA A 53 7.67 6.56 8.45
N ALA A 54 8.80 7.11 7.99
CA ALA A 54 10.00 7.24 8.81
C ALA A 54 9.78 8.14 10.03
N ARG A 55 9.08 9.27 9.87
CA ARG A 55 8.71 10.17 10.97
C ARG A 55 7.82 9.45 11.98
N LEU A 56 6.71 8.86 11.53
CA LEU A 56 5.79 8.13 12.40
C LEU A 56 6.52 7.06 13.23
N PHE A 57 7.37 6.27 12.57
CA PHE A 57 8.11 5.20 13.24
C PHE A 57 9.13 5.73 14.27
N ALA A 58 9.84 6.81 13.93
CA ALA A 58 10.78 7.49 14.83
C ALA A 58 10.05 8.11 16.03
N ASP A 59 8.84 8.64 15.81
CA ASP A 59 7.95 9.13 16.85
C ASP A 59 7.35 8.01 17.72
N GLY A 60 7.69 6.74 17.46
CA GLY A 60 7.30 5.60 18.28
C GLY A 60 5.98 4.96 17.87
N VAL A 61 5.37 5.36 16.75
CA VAL A 61 4.14 4.75 16.23
C VAL A 61 4.40 3.30 15.85
N ARG A 62 3.51 2.40 16.28
CA ARG A 62 3.54 0.94 16.01
C ARG A 62 2.22 0.41 15.46
N ARG A 63 1.17 1.21 15.49
CA ARG A 63 -0.11 0.94 14.84
C ARG A 63 -0.69 2.23 14.26
N VAL A 64 -1.29 2.13 13.08
CA VAL A 64 -2.07 3.21 12.48
C VAL A 64 -3.41 2.68 11.98
N GLU A 65 -4.42 3.53 12.01
CA GLU A 65 -5.72 3.28 11.40
C GLU A 65 -6.01 4.34 10.35
N PHE A 66 -6.43 3.91 9.16
CA PHE A 66 -6.91 4.80 8.11
C PHE A 66 -8.38 5.13 8.37
N GLY A 67 -8.70 6.43 8.38
CA GLY A 67 -10.04 6.90 8.77
C GLY A 67 -11.16 6.55 7.79
N GLU A 68 -10.83 6.26 6.53
CA GLU A 68 -11.79 5.94 5.47
C GLU A 68 -11.31 4.72 4.66
N PRO A 69 -12.24 3.94 4.07
CA PRO A 69 -11.87 2.88 3.14
C PRO A 69 -11.04 3.40 1.95
N VAL A 70 -10.00 2.65 1.59
CA VAL A 70 -9.16 2.94 0.43
C VAL A 70 -9.84 2.41 -0.83
N GLU A 71 -10.27 3.31 -1.70
CA GLU A 71 -10.99 3.02 -2.93
C GLU A 71 -10.01 2.85 -4.11
N LEU A 72 -9.88 1.63 -4.64
CA LEU A 72 -8.82 1.28 -5.61
C LEU A 72 -9.16 1.62 -7.08
N SER A 73 -10.42 1.86 -7.43
CA SER A 73 -10.80 2.21 -8.80
C SER A 73 -10.42 3.65 -9.18
N GLY A 74 -10.04 4.49 -8.22
CA GLY A 74 -9.52 5.84 -8.46
C GLY A 74 -10.58 6.86 -8.86
N ARG A 75 -11.84 6.62 -8.51
CA ARG A 75 -12.97 7.50 -8.84
C ARG A 75 -12.96 8.80 -8.03
N VAL A 76 -12.21 8.84 -6.91
CA VAL A 76 -12.16 10.00 -6.00
C VAL A 76 -10.97 10.91 -6.31
N ASP A 77 -9.76 10.51 -5.92
CA ASP A 77 -8.51 11.23 -6.18
C ASP A 77 -7.36 10.23 -6.42
N PRO A 78 -6.90 10.06 -7.68
CA PRO A 78 -5.78 9.19 -8.02
C PRO A 78 -4.49 9.53 -7.26
N ARG A 79 -4.23 10.81 -6.95
CA ARG A 79 -3.00 11.23 -6.29
C ARG A 79 -3.01 10.85 -4.82
N LEU A 80 -4.14 11.01 -4.15
CA LEU A 80 -4.32 10.54 -2.78
C LEU A 80 -4.21 9.01 -2.70
N LEU A 81 -4.80 8.29 -3.66
CA LEU A 81 -4.68 6.82 -3.72
C LEU A 81 -3.22 6.37 -3.87
N VAL A 82 -2.47 6.93 -4.81
CA VAL A 82 -1.03 6.63 -4.98
C VAL A 82 -0.24 6.90 -3.69
N THR A 83 -0.49 8.05 -3.05
CA THR A 83 0.15 8.41 -1.77
C THR A 83 -0.18 7.38 -0.68
N THR A 84 -1.44 6.97 -0.60
CA THR A 84 -1.94 5.99 0.37
C THR A 84 -1.32 4.62 0.15
N MET A 85 -1.24 4.14 -1.09
CA MET A 85 -0.67 2.83 -1.42
C MET A 85 0.83 2.76 -1.14
N LEU A 86 1.57 3.82 -1.49
CA LEU A 86 3.00 3.92 -1.16
C LEU A 86 3.23 4.01 0.35
N LEU A 87 2.38 4.77 1.08
CA LEU A 87 2.48 4.87 2.54
C LEU A 87 2.18 3.53 3.22
N LEU A 88 1.14 2.82 2.76
CA LEU A 88 0.83 1.47 3.23
C LEU A 88 2.03 0.53 3.02
N GLY A 89 2.67 0.58 1.85
CA GLY A 89 3.90 -0.17 1.57
C GLY A 89 5.05 0.15 2.54
N GLU A 90 5.33 1.43 2.81
CA GLU A 90 6.38 1.85 3.74
C GLU A 90 6.07 1.45 5.19
N LEU A 91 4.81 1.55 5.62
CA LEU A 91 4.37 1.12 6.95
C LEU A 91 4.46 -0.40 7.12
N THR A 92 4.03 -1.17 6.10
CA THR A 92 4.22 -2.63 6.05
C THR A 92 5.71 -2.97 6.13
N ALA A 93 6.58 -2.30 5.37
CA ALA A 93 8.03 -2.52 5.41
C ALA A 93 8.66 -2.29 6.79
N LEU A 94 8.07 -1.40 7.59
CA LEU A 94 8.51 -1.09 8.96
C LEU A 94 7.88 -2.00 10.02
N GLY A 95 6.98 -2.91 9.63
CA GLY A 95 6.25 -3.77 10.56
C GLY A 95 5.27 -3.00 11.44
N VAL A 96 4.79 -1.82 10.99
CA VAL A 96 3.70 -1.10 11.65
C VAL A 96 2.39 -1.84 11.35
N VAL A 97 1.57 -2.07 12.38
CA VAL A 97 0.23 -2.63 12.18
C VAL A 97 -0.64 -1.57 11.50
N VAL A 98 -1.20 -1.89 10.33
CA VAL A 98 -2.07 -0.98 9.60
C VAL A 98 -3.50 -1.52 9.61
N ASP A 99 -4.38 -0.81 10.31
CA ASP A 99 -5.81 -1.01 10.22
C ASP A 99 -6.36 -0.20 9.07
N TRP A 100 -6.77 -0.88 8.02
CA TRP A 100 -7.36 -0.24 6.87
C TRP A 100 -8.46 -1.12 6.30
N ASP A 101 -9.38 -0.47 5.61
CA ASP A 101 -10.47 -1.10 4.90
C ASP A 101 -10.28 -0.78 3.42
N VAL A 102 -10.67 -1.70 2.52
CA VAL A 102 -10.46 -1.52 1.08
C VAL A 102 -11.77 -1.63 0.33
N ASP A 103 -11.97 -0.81 -0.69
CA ASP A 103 -12.99 -1.00 -1.71
C ASP A 103 -12.27 -1.37 -3.02
N LEU A 104 -12.48 -2.61 -3.47
CA LEU A 104 -11.87 -3.15 -4.70
C LEU A 104 -12.60 -2.68 -5.97
N GLY A 105 -13.75 -2.02 -5.83
CA GLY A 105 -14.60 -1.61 -6.93
C GLY A 105 -15.03 -2.80 -7.80
N GLU A 106 -14.94 -2.63 -9.11
CA GLU A 106 -15.32 -3.64 -10.11
C GLU A 106 -14.16 -4.59 -10.48
N LEU A 107 -13.04 -4.52 -9.75
CA LEU A 107 -11.82 -5.27 -10.04
C LEU A 107 -11.45 -6.19 -8.87
N PRO A 108 -12.28 -7.19 -8.53
CA PRO A 108 -12.01 -8.04 -7.36
C PRO A 108 -10.62 -8.67 -7.43
N ASP A 109 -10.17 -9.14 -8.60
CA ASP A 109 -8.90 -9.86 -8.76
C ASP A 109 -7.64 -9.01 -8.48
N VAL A 110 -7.76 -7.68 -8.41
CA VAL A 110 -6.63 -6.76 -8.13
C VAL A 110 -5.99 -7.02 -6.77
N TRP A 111 -6.73 -7.66 -5.84
CA TRP A 111 -6.23 -8.00 -4.51
C TRP A 111 -4.96 -8.84 -4.57
N THR A 112 -4.81 -9.72 -5.58
CA THR A 112 -3.66 -10.60 -5.73
C THR A 112 -2.36 -9.82 -5.93
N SER A 113 -2.39 -8.75 -6.73
CA SER A 113 -1.25 -7.87 -7.01
C SER A 113 -0.85 -7.02 -5.80
N ILE A 114 -1.77 -6.73 -4.86
CA ILE A 114 -1.48 -5.98 -3.62
C ILE A 114 -1.40 -6.86 -2.37
N SER A 115 -1.45 -8.18 -2.53
CA SER A 115 -1.47 -9.15 -1.44
C SER A 115 -0.17 -9.23 -0.62
N HIS A 116 0.87 -8.50 -1.02
CA HIS A 116 2.11 -8.29 -0.28
C HIS A 116 2.02 -7.19 0.78
N LEU A 117 1.00 -6.34 0.72
CA LEU A 117 0.68 -5.34 1.73
C LEU A 117 -0.05 -5.98 2.91
N SER A 118 0.02 -5.32 4.07
CA SER A 118 -0.72 -5.74 5.26
C SER A 118 -2.20 -5.97 4.91
N PRO A 119 -2.80 -7.12 5.28
CA PRO A 119 -4.16 -7.45 4.89
C PRO A 119 -5.17 -6.45 5.51
N PRO A 120 -6.20 -6.03 4.76
CA PRO A 120 -7.22 -5.13 5.29
C PRO A 120 -8.10 -5.82 6.35
N ARG A 121 -8.78 -5.02 7.17
CA ARG A 121 -9.75 -5.51 8.16
C ARG A 121 -11.03 -6.00 7.48
N ARG A 122 -11.48 -5.26 6.46
CA ARG A 122 -12.69 -5.57 5.68
C ARG A 122 -12.53 -5.15 4.22
N ILE A 123 -13.32 -5.78 3.37
CA ILE A 123 -13.53 -5.37 1.97
C ILE A 123 -14.94 -4.79 1.88
N VAL A 124 -15.05 -3.54 1.45
CA VAL A 124 -16.32 -2.82 1.30
C VAL A 124 -16.94 -3.16 -0.05
N GLY A 125 -18.27 -3.16 -0.11
CA GLY A 125 -19.02 -3.31 -1.36
C GLY A 125 -19.29 -4.74 -1.80
N LEU A 126 -18.68 -5.73 -1.15
CA LEU A 126 -18.92 -7.16 -1.38
C LEU A 126 -19.86 -7.76 -0.31
N THR A 127 -20.44 -8.92 -0.61
CA THR A 127 -21.10 -9.73 0.42
C THR A 127 -20.06 -10.33 1.38
N ASP A 128 -20.50 -10.73 2.58
CA ASP A 128 -19.59 -11.31 3.58
C ASP A 128 -18.88 -12.57 3.06
N GLU A 129 -19.56 -13.42 2.29
CA GLU A 129 -18.97 -14.62 1.69
C GLU A 129 -17.88 -14.29 0.67
N GLU A 130 -18.15 -13.34 -0.25
CA GLU A 130 -17.18 -12.88 -1.24
C GLU A 130 -15.97 -12.19 -0.58
N ALA A 131 -16.23 -11.30 0.38
CA ALA A 131 -15.18 -10.62 1.13
C ALA A 131 -14.30 -11.63 1.88
N GLN A 132 -14.89 -12.63 2.53
CA GLN A 132 -14.15 -13.65 3.26
C GLN A 132 -13.33 -14.54 2.32
N GLY A 133 -13.87 -14.89 1.15
CA GLY A 133 -13.16 -15.62 0.10
C GLY A 133 -11.88 -14.94 -0.39
N ILE A 134 -11.76 -13.62 -0.22
CA ILE A 134 -10.54 -12.84 -0.52
C ILE A 134 -9.69 -12.61 0.74
N LEU A 135 -10.31 -12.27 1.86
CA LEU A 135 -9.61 -11.96 3.10
C LEU A 135 -8.86 -13.17 3.67
N ASP A 136 -9.43 -14.38 3.60
CA ASP A 136 -8.78 -15.59 4.09
C ASP A 136 -7.48 -15.94 3.37
N PRO A 137 -7.43 -16.03 2.02
CA PRO A 137 -6.17 -16.28 1.33
C PRO A 137 -5.17 -15.13 1.50
N TRP A 138 -5.62 -13.86 1.52
CA TRP A 138 -4.71 -12.74 1.78
C TRP A 138 -4.07 -12.87 3.16
N ARG A 139 -4.86 -13.08 4.23
CA ARG A 139 -4.36 -13.20 5.61
C ARG A 139 -3.47 -14.42 5.81
N SER A 140 -3.88 -15.58 5.29
CA SER A 140 -3.16 -16.85 5.48
C SER A 140 -1.84 -16.92 4.71
N THR A 141 -1.70 -16.15 3.62
CA THR A 141 -0.48 -16.12 2.79
C THR A 141 0.35 -14.85 2.97
N PHE A 142 -0.09 -13.91 3.80
CA PHE A 142 0.64 -12.68 4.06
C PHE A 142 1.84 -12.93 4.99
N TYR A 143 2.97 -12.35 4.64
CA TYR A 143 4.15 -12.22 5.49
C TYR A 143 4.98 -11.01 5.01
N LEU A 144 5.80 -10.46 5.90
CA LEU A 144 6.74 -9.40 5.53
C LEU A 144 7.75 -9.93 4.51
N ASP A 145 8.17 -9.07 3.59
CA ASP A 145 9.06 -9.38 2.48
C ASP A 145 8.43 -10.22 1.34
N LYS A 146 7.10 -10.26 1.24
CA LYS A 146 6.39 -11.00 0.17
C LYS A 146 6.60 -10.40 -1.23
N CYS A 147 6.65 -9.07 -1.37
CA CYS A 147 7.08 -8.40 -2.61
C CYS A 147 7.85 -7.12 -2.27
N VAL A 148 9.16 -7.17 -2.45
CA VAL A 148 10.10 -6.16 -1.96
C VAL A 148 11.24 -5.90 -2.91
N TYR A 149 11.90 -4.77 -2.74
CA TYR A 149 13.18 -4.52 -3.36
C TYR A 149 14.23 -4.03 -2.37
N ARG A 150 15.49 -4.35 -2.66
CA ARG A 150 16.66 -3.69 -2.07
C ARG A 150 17.37 -2.87 -3.12
N GLN A 151 18.00 -1.79 -2.68
CA GLN A 151 18.85 -0.94 -3.52
C GLN A 151 20.31 -1.18 -3.15
N GLY A 152 21.09 -1.64 -4.13
CA GLY A 152 22.54 -1.71 -4.07
C GLY A 152 23.20 -0.57 -4.85
N PRO A 153 24.53 -0.51 -4.87
CA PRO A 153 25.26 0.45 -5.71
C PRO A 153 25.02 0.15 -7.19
N GLY A 154 24.25 0.99 -7.88
CA GLY A 154 23.99 0.87 -9.32
C GLY A 154 22.99 -0.21 -9.74
N PHE A 155 22.26 -0.83 -8.80
CA PHE A 155 21.21 -1.79 -9.12
C PHE A 155 20.13 -1.81 -8.04
N ILE A 156 18.95 -2.33 -8.41
CA ILE A 156 17.96 -2.82 -7.46
C ILE A 156 17.73 -4.31 -7.69
N GLN A 157 17.38 -5.02 -6.62
CA GLN A 157 16.96 -6.41 -6.71
C GLN A 157 15.58 -6.57 -6.10
N VAL A 158 14.64 -7.01 -6.93
CA VAL A 158 13.27 -7.32 -6.55
C VAL A 158 13.18 -8.80 -6.16
N ARG A 159 12.45 -9.07 -5.09
CA ARG A 159 11.99 -10.40 -4.71
C ARG A 159 10.48 -10.35 -4.63
N ASP A 160 9.83 -11.18 -5.42
CA ASP A 160 8.38 -11.29 -5.43
C ASP A 160 7.97 -12.74 -5.20
N ARG A 161 7.01 -12.93 -4.31
CA ARG A 161 6.40 -14.21 -3.94
C ARG A 161 4.87 -14.10 -3.86
N ARG A 162 4.26 -13.11 -4.52
CA ARG A 162 2.80 -12.95 -4.54
C ARG A 162 2.07 -14.17 -5.09
N ASP A 163 2.65 -14.87 -6.05
CA ASP A 163 2.14 -16.11 -6.65
C ASP A 163 2.68 -17.40 -5.99
N ALA A 164 3.25 -17.30 -4.79
CA ALA A 164 3.96 -18.36 -4.05
C ALA A 164 5.28 -18.85 -4.68
N THR A 165 5.66 -18.40 -5.88
CA THR A 165 6.96 -18.68 -6.50
C THR A 165 7.92 -17.53 -6.24
N LEU A 166 9.19 -17.81 -5.91
CA LEU A 166 10.19 -16.75 -5.77
C LEU A 166 10.68 -16.28 -7.14
N HIS A 167 10.19 -15.11 -7.56
CA HIS A 167 10.72 -14.36 -8.68
C HIS A 167 11.82 -13.41 -8.20
N ARG A 168 12.94 -13.39 -8.90
CA ARG A 168 14.08 -12.50 -8.61
C ARG A 168 14.45 -11.73 -9.86
N LEU A 169 14.24 -10.42 -9.82
CA LEU A 169 14.64 -9.52 -10.89
C LEU A 169 15.79 -8.65 -10.39
N THR A 170 16.86 -8.56 -11.17
CA THR A 170 17.93 -7.59 -10.95
C THR A 170 17.83 -6.55 -12.05
N ILE A 171 17.69 -5.30 -11.65
CA ILE A 171 17.56 -4.16 -12.55
C ILE A 171 18.78 -3.28 -12.31
N ASP A 172 19.63 -3.17 -13.32
CA ASP A 172 20.86 -2.37 -13.33
C ASP A 172 20.92 -1.40 -14.52
N ASP A 173 19.94 -1.46 -15.44
CA ASP A 173 19.78 -0.48 -16.51
C ASP A 173 19.42 0.90 -15.92
N PRO A 174 20.21 1.96 -16.21
CA PRO A 174 19.96 3.31 -15.70
C PRO A 174 18.57 3.87 -16.01
N LEU A 175 17.97 3.51 -17.16
CA LEU A 175 16.64 3.96 -17.56
C LEU A 175 15.56 3.39 -16.64
N TYR A 176 15.67 2.10 -16.30
CA TYR A 176 14.78 1.44 -15.36
C TYR A 176 15.00 1.94 -13.93
N LEU A 177 16.25 2.22 -13.54
CA LEU A 177 16.56 2.79 -12.23
C LEU A 177 15.95 4.19 -12.04
N ASP A 178 16.00 5.04 -13.06
CA ASP A 178 15.33 6.35 -13.05
C ASP A 178 13.80 6.20 -12.98
N ALA A 179 13.22 5.28 -13.76
CA ALA A 179 11.80 4.98 -13.72
C ALA A 179 11.36 4.53 -12.33
N VAL A 180 12.06 3.60 -11.69
CA VAL A 180 11.75 3.14 -10.33
C VAL A 180 11.88 4.28 -9.32
N ALA A 181 12.85 5.17 -9.48
CA ALA A 181 13.00 6.33 -8.59
C ALA A 181 11.82 7.32 -8.70
N LYS A 182 11.24 7.49 -9.89
CA LYS A 182 10.01 8.28 -10.11
C LYS A 182 8.78 7.57 -9.55
N LEU A 183 8.58 6.31 -9.93
CA LEU A 183 7.45 5.47 -9.49
C LEU A 183 7.41 5.29 -7.97
N SER A 184 8.57 5.24 -7.29
CA SER A 184 8.65 5.14 -5.82
C SER A 184 8.12 6.39 -5.10
N ARG A 185 7.92 7.50 -5.80
CA ARG A 185 7.32 8.75 -5.29
C ARG A 185 5.90 8.97 -5.80
N GLY A 186 5.42 8.10 -6.69
CA GLY A 186 4.25 8.37 -7.51
C GLY A 186 4.57 9.42 -8.57
N CYS A 187 4.30 9.11 -9.83
CA CYS A 187 4.49 10.05 -10.94
C CYS A 187 3.37 9.89 -11.97
N ALA A 188 3.26 10.83 -12.90
CA ALA A 188 2.46 10.60 -14.09
C ALA A 188 3.10 9.49 -14.91
N ILE A 189 2.28 8.62 -15.52
CA ILE A 189 2.79 7.47 -16.27
C ILE A 189 3.62 7.91 -17.48
N GLU A 190 3.32 9.09 -18.04
CA GLU A 190 4.02 9.70 -19.16
C GLU A 190 5.43 10.22 -18.79
N GLU A 191 5.75 10.32 -17.50
CA GLU A 191 7.11 10.66 -17.03
C GLU A 191 8.09 9.47 -17.11
N VAL A 192 7.56 8.29 -17.40
CA VAL A 192 8.30 7.04 -17.61
C VAL A 192 8.23 6.67 -19.09
N PRO A 193 9.35 6.28 -19.74
CA PRO A 193 9.32 5.81 -21.12
C PRO A 193 8.34 4.63 -21.29
N THR A 194 7.61 4.62 -22.42
CA THR A 194 6.53 3.65 -22.65
C THR A 194 7.00 2.21 -22.54
N GLU A 195 8.11 1.89 -23.19
CA GLU A 195 8.73 0.57 -23.17
C GLU A 195 9.14 0.11 -21.76
N VAL A 196 9.41 1.05 -20.85
CA VAL A 196 9.82 0.75 -19.48
C VAL A 196 8.61 0.50 -18.59
N TRP A 197 7.61 1.40 -18.61
CA TRP A 197 6.44 1.19 -17.74
C TRP A 197 5.61 0.00 -18.19
N GLU A 198 5.51 -0.28 -19.49
CA GLU A 198 4.82 -1.48 -20.00
C GLU A 198 5.52 -2.77 -19.56
N ALA A 199 6.85 -2.80 -19.62
CA ALA A 199 7.63 -3.94 -19.13
C ALA A 199 7.44 -4.17 -17.62
N LEU A 200 7.53 -3.10 -16.82
CA LEU A 200 7.33 -3.18 -15.37
C LEU A 200 5.88 -3.53 -14.98
N LEU A 201 4.90 -3.08 -15.75
CA LEU A 201 3.50 -3.45 -15.59
C LEU A 201 3.26 -4.93 -15.93
N GLY A 202 3.90 -5.43 -16.99
CA GLY A 202 3.87 -6.85 -17.37
C GLY A 202 4.40 -7.77 -16.26
N GLU A 203 5.40 -7.31 -15.51
CA GLU A 203 5.93 -7.97 -14.31
C GLU A 203 5.09 -7.71 -13.03
N GLN A 204 3.95 -7.01 -13.17
CA GLN A 204 3.07 -6.59 -12.07
C GLN A 204 3.78 -5.78 -10.96
N LEU A 205 4.84 -5.04 -11.30
CA LEU A 205 5.62 -4.24 -10.33
C LEU A 205 5.13 -2.79 -10.24
N VAL A 206 4.18 -2.40 -11.07
CA VAL A 206 3.62 -1.05 -11.15
C VAL A 206 2.10 -1.10 -10.98
N GLY A 207 1.58 -0.24 -10.11
CA GLY A 207 0.16 0.07 -10.07
C GLY A 207 -0.13 1.32 -10.88
N VAL A 208 -1.31 1.39 -11.52
CA VAL A 208 -1.73 2.52 -12.36
C VAL A 208 -3.14 2.94 -12.00
N VAL A 209 -3.37 4.24 -11.83
CA VAL A 209 -4.69 4.81 -11.58
C VAL A 209 -4.77 6.25 -12.06
N GLY A 210 -5.80 6.60 -12.83
CA GLY A 210 -6.05 7.98 -13.28
C GLY A 210 -4.85 8.67 -13.96
N GLY A 211 -4.05 7.92 -14.73
CA GLY A 211 -2.83 8.43 -15.39
C GLY A 211 -1.60 8.54 -14.48
N LEU A 212 -1.73 8.22 -13.19
CA LEU A 212 -0.61 8.12 -12.26
C LEU A 212 -0.16 6.67 -12.12
N ALA A 213 1.12 6.48 -11.85
CA ALA A 213 1.72 5.19 -11.61
C ALA A 213 2.57 5.20 -10.34
N TRP A 214 2.67 4.04 -9.69
CA TRP A 214 3.50 3.85 -8.51
C TRP A 214 4.21 2.50 -8.47
N TRP A 215 5.34 2.47 -7.79
CA TRP A 215 6.12 1.25 -7.58
C TRP A 215 5.48 0.40 -6.48
N MET A 216 5.07 -0.84 -6.80
CA MET A 216 4.38 -1.72 -5.85
C MET A 216 5.30 -2.38 -4.81
N PRO A 217 6.50 -2.88 -5.16
CA PRO A 217 7.41 -3.47 -4.18
C PRO A 217 7.87 -2.42 -3.16
N TYR A 218 7.70 -2.68 -1.87
CA TYR A 218 8.22 -1.77 -0.85
C TYR A 218 9.71 -1.99 -0.60
N ARG A 219 10.39 -0.94 -0.13
CA ARG A 219 11.84 -0.98 0.11
C ARG A 219 12.15 -1.66 1.43
N VAL A 220 12.92 -2.73 1.40
CA VAL A 220 13.49 -3.30 2.62
C VAL A 220 14.68 -2.47 3.09
N ARG A 221 14.60 -1.93 4.31
CA ARG A 221 15.67 -1.12 4.92
C ARG A 221 16.67 -1.96 5.71
N ARG A 222 16.24 -3.14 6.17
CA ARG A 222 17.07 -4.13 6.86
C ARG A 222 16.74 -5.50 6.28
N TRP A 223 17.76 -6.19 5.79
CA TRP A 223 17.57 -7.57 5.35
C TRP A 223 17.45 -8.47 6.58
N PRO A 224 16.47 -9.38 6.64
CA PRO A 224 16.45 -10.41 7.67
C PRO A 224 17.77 -11.18 7.60
N TRP A 225 18.46 -11.30 8.74
CA TRP A 225 19.69 -12.07 8.83
C TRP A 225 19.45 -13.28 9.75
N PRO A 226 19.69 -14.52 9.28
CA PRO A 226 20.13 -14.88 7.93
C PRO A 226 19.03 -14.65 6.88
N SER A 227 19.44 -14.45 5.63
CA SER A 227 18.51 -14.39 4.51
C SER A 227 17.77 -15.73 4.44
N PHE A 228 16.47 -15.76 4.70
CA PHE A 228 15.69 -16.99 4.53
C PHE A 228 15.75 -17.43 3.06
N ALA A 229 16.64 -18.38 2.81
CA ALA A 229 16.70 -19.25 1.65
C ALA A 229 15.84 -20.46 2.02
N VAL A 230 14.53 -20.30 1.85
CA VAL A 230 13.60 -21.42 1.75
C VAL A 230 12.89 -21.24 0.42
#